data_AF-A0A9E3U7Y2-F1
#
_entry.id   AF-A0A9E3U7Y2-F1
#
_cell.length_a   1.000
_cell.length_b   1.000
_cell.length_c   1.000
_cell.angle_alpha   90.00
_cell.angle_beta   90.00
_cell.angle_gamma   90.00
#
_symmetry.space_group_name_H-M   'P 1'
#
loop_
_entity.id
_entity.type
_entity.pdbx_description
1 polymer ?
#
loop_
_entity_poly.entity_id
_entity_poly.type
_entity_poly.pdbx_seq_one_letter_code
_entity_poly.pdbx_strand_id
1 'polypeptide(L)'
;MGDAKVIETMLVDLIDVLGMRLLDKAHMYEVATEIEKLGKEPFEDEGGVTGVCVLSTSHCSIHTWPLRPFFVMDVYSCRDFDAQAIEQFLTDRIGAYDLQVTDVSASLDYKFANKPARPVAETVGQA
;
A
#
# COMPACT_ATOMS: atom_id res chain seq x y z
N MET A 1 -10.56 -9.71 7.53
CA MET A 1 -9.58 -8.60 7.52
C MET A 1 -8.58 -8.66 8.67
N GLY A 2 -8.92 -9.18 9.86
CA GLY A 2 -7.97 -9.27 10.99
C GLY A 2 -7.09 -10.54 11.05
N ASP A 3 -6.97 -11.30 9.97
CA ASP A 3 -6.20 -12.55 9.90
C ASP A 3 -5.10 -12.37 8.86
N ALA A 4 -3.82 -12.46 9.24
CA ALA A 4 -2.74 -12.19 8.30
C ALA A 4 -2.65 -13.19 7.18
N LYS A 5 -3.04 -14.45 7.37
CA LYS A 5 -2.98 -15.45 6.32
C LYS A 5 -4.01 -15.18 5.22
N VAL A 6 -5.19 -14.70 5.61
CA VAL A 6 -6.21 -14.24 4.66
C VAL A 6 -5.70 -13.02 3.86
N ILE A 7 -5.09 -12.05 4.53
CA ILE A 7 -4.55 -10.85 3.86
C ILE A 7 -3.34 -11.20 2.98
N GLU A 8 -2.45 -12.07 3.45
CA GLU A 8 -1.32 -12.58 2.67
C GLU A 8 -1.78 -13.24 1.38
N THR A 9 -2.76 -14.14 1.48
CA THR A 9 -3.32 -14.83 0.30
C THR A 9 -3.92 -13.82 -0.68
N MET A 10 -4.69 -12.85 -0.18
CA MET A 10 -5.27 -11.79 -1.03
C MET A 10 -4.19 -10.96 -1.73
N LEU A 11 -3.12 -10.57 -1.02
CA LEU A 11 -2.01 -9.81 -1.61
C LEU A 11 -1.28 -10.61 -2.69
N VAL A 12 -1.03 -11.90 -2.45
CA VAL A 12 -0.40 -12.78 -3.44
C VAL A 12 -1.29 -12.93 -4.68
N ASP A 13 -2.58 -13.20 -4.49
CA ASP A 13 -3.56 -13.29 -5.58
C ASP A 13 -3.62 -11.98 -6.39
N LEU A 14 -3.58 -10.82 -5.71
CA LEU A 14 -3.56 -9.51 -6.36
C LEU A 14 -2.32 -9.31 -7.24
N ILE A 15 -1.16 -9.76 -6.78
CA ILE A 15 0.10 -9.66 -7.55
C ILE A 15 0.04 -10.51 -8.81
N ASP A 16 -0.60 -11.67 -8.74
CA ASP A 16 -0.85 -12.52 -9.92
C ASP A 16 -1.82 -11.83 -10.90
N VAL A 17 -2.87 -11.16 -10.41
CA VAL A 17 -3.78 -10.35 -11.24
C VAL A 17 -3.04 -9.20 -11.93
N LEU A 18 -2.10 -8.56 -11.22
CA LEU A 18 -1.23 -7.51 -11.77
C LEU A 18 -0.18 -8.06 -12.76
N GLY A 19 -0.09 -9.39 -12.92
CA GLY A 19 0.90 -10.05 -13.76
C GLY A 19 2.34 -9.79 -13.29
N MET A 20 2.50 -9.49 -12.01
CA MET A 20 3.78 -9.18 -11.39
C MET A 20 4.33 -10.39 -10.65
N ARG A 21 5.56 -10.27 -10.16
CA ARG A 21 6.22 -11.33 -9.39
C ARG A 21 6.79 -10.76 -8.11
N LEU A 22 6.51 -11.44 -7.01
CA LEU A 22 7.13 -11.25 -5.71
C LEU A 22 8.65 -11.47 -5.78
N LEU A 23 9.41 -10.52 -5.21
CA LEU A 23 10.85 -10.70 -5.03
C LEU A 23 11.17 -11.65 -3.88
N ASP A 24 10.37 -11.62 -2.82
CA ASP A 24 10.42 -12.48 -1.65
C ASP A 24 8.98 -12.72 -1.15
N LYS A 25 8.81 -13.41 -0.02
CA LYS A 25 7.49 -13.56 0.61
C LYS A 25 6.86 -12.21 0.99
N ALA A 26 5.54 -12.20 1.11
CA ALA A 26 4.83 -11.10 1.74
C ALA A 26 5.28 -10.98 3.21
N HIS A 27 5.54 -9.76 3.65
CA HIS A 27 5.84 -9.46 5.04
C HIS A 27 4.56 -9.11 5.75
N MET A 28 4.17 -9.95 6.71
CA MET A 28 2.93 -9.81 7.45
C MET A 28 3.20 -9.53 8.92
N TYR A 29 2.49 -8.56 9.48
CA TYR A 29 2.58 -8.14 10.87
C TYR A 29 1.18 -8.05 11.45
N GLU A 30 0.92 -8.87 12.48
CA GLU A 30 -0.34 -8.84 13.23
C GLU A 30 -0.15 -8.06 14.53
N VAL A 31 -1.13 -7.20 14.82
CA VAL A 31 -1.29 -6.53 16.10
C VAL A 31 -2.62 -6.99 16.68
N ALA A 32 -2.60 -7.52 17.90
CA ALA A 32 -3.80 -8.01 18.55
C ALA A 32 -4.84 -6.89 18.67
N THR A 33 -6.11 -7.23 18.40
CA THR A 33 -7.18 -6.25 18.46
C THR A 33 -7.56 -5.93 19.90
N GLU A 34 -7.67 -4.65 20.22
CA GLU A 34 -8.02 -4.17 21.56
C GLU A 34 -9.29 -3.31 21.50
N ILE A 35 -10.45 -3.93 21.77
CA ILE A 35 -11.76 -3.26 21.66
C ILE A 35 -11.87 -2.01 22.53
N GLU A 36 -11.14 -1.96 23.65
CA GLU A 36 -11.11 -0.82 24.55
C GLU A 36 -10.48 0.43 23.94
N LYS A 37 -9.69 0.30 22.87
CA LYS A 37 -9.06 1.42 22.16
C LYS A 37 -9.96 2.01 21.07
N LEU A 38 -11.05 1.33 20.71
CA LEU A 38 -11.95 1.77 19.65
C LEU A 38 -12.59 3.12 19.98
N GLY A 39 -12.33 4.13 19.14
CA GLY A 39 -12.94 5.46 19.25
C GLY A 39 -12.32 6.38 20.32
N LYS A 40 -11.12 6.05 20.83
CA LYS A 40 -10.37 6.92 21.75
C LYS A 40 -9.53 7.97 21.01
N GLU A 41 -9.40 9.14 21.64
CA GLU A 41 -8.59 10.27 21.17
C GLU A 41 -7.40 10.53 22.12
N PRO A 42 -6.19 10.84 21.60
CA PRO A 42 -5.83 10.81 20.18
C PRO A 42 -5.93 9.38 19.63
N PHE A 43 -6.14 9.22 18.32
CA PHE A 43 -6.26 7.92 17.67
C PHE A 43 -5.28 6.88 18.24
N GLU A 44 -5.81 5.93 19.01
CA GLU A 44 -5.07 4.78 19.50
C GLU A 44 -5.23 3.65 18.48
N ASP A 45 -4.12 3.02 18.10
CA ASP A 45 -4.14 1.84 17.23
C ASP A 45 -4.83 0.68 17.96
N GLU A 46 -6.03 0.33 17.51
CA GLU A 46 -6.84 -0.77 18.04
C GLU A 46 -6.49 -2.14 17.45
N GLY A 47 -5.39 -2.22 16.69
CA GLY A 47 -4.83 -3.46 16.13
C GLY A 47 -5.37 -3.83 14.76
N GLY A 48 -4.88 -4.94 14.23
CA GLY A 48 -5.18 -5.41 12.88
C GLY A 48 -3.98 -6.05 12.20
N VAL A 49 -3.91 -5.90 10.87
CA VAL A 49 -2.89 -6.53 10.02
C VAL A 49 -2.23 -5.47 9.16
N THR A 50 -0.90 -5.51 9.11
CA THR A 50 -0.09 -4.83 8.11
C THR A 50 0.57 -5.85 7.19
N GLY A 51 0.43 -5.67 5.88
CA GLY A 51 1.05 -6.52 4.87
C GLY A 51 1.84 -5.68 3.86
N VAL A 52 3.05 -6.13 3.49
CA VAL A 52 3.87 -5.49 2.46
C VAL A 52 4.45 -6.54 1.52
N CYS A 53 4.26 -6.34 0.22
CA CYS A 53 4.82 -7.13 -0.85
C CYS A 53 5.84 -6.31 -1.62
N VAL A 54 7.09 -6.79 -1.63
CA VAL A 54 8.18 -6.13 -2.35
C VAL A 54 8.28 -6.72 -3.76
N LEU A 55 8.22 -5.84 -4.76
CA LEU A 55 8.29 -6.17 -6.18
C LEU A 55 9.56 -5.54 -6.78
N SER A 56 9.96 -5.95 -7.99
CA SER A 56 11.28 -5.59 -8.56
C SER A 56 11.61 -4.10 -8.56
N THR A 57 10.62 -3.24 -8.78
CA THR A 57 10.77 -1.77 -8.80
C THR A 57 9.54 -1.05 -8.24
N SER A 58 8.73 -1.75 -7.45
CA SER A 58 7.43 -1.26 -6.97
C SER A 58 7.02 -2.04 -5.70
N HIS A 59 5.80 -1.85 -5.21
CA HIS A 59 5.30 -2.57 -4.04
C HIS A 59 3.77 -2.59 -3.98
N CYS A 60 3.23 -3.49 -3.17
CA CYS A 60 1.86 -3.38 -2.69
C CYS A 60 1.86 -3.45 -1.16
N SER A 61 1.13 -2.56 -0.50
CA SER A 61 1.00 -2.52 0.96
C SER A 61 -0.45 -2.41 1.38
N ILE A 62 -0.78 -2.95 2.55
CA ILE A 62 -2.11 -2.85 3.14
C ILE A 62 -2.01 -2.72 4.66
N HIS A 63 -2.88 -1.88 5.22
CA HIS A 63 -3.18 -1.80 6.64
C HIS A 63 -4.66 -2.03 6.84
N THR A 64 -5.05 -2.88 7.79
CA THR A 64 -6.46 -3.20 8.05
C THR A 64 -6.82 -2.92 9.50
N TRP A 65 -8.00 -2.37 9.74
CA TRP A 65 -8.60 -2.14 11.06
C TRP A 65 -9.91 -2.93 11.17
N PRO A 66 -9.87 -4.19 11.65
CA PRO A 66 -11.02 -5.09 11.62
C PRO A 66 -12.18 -4.65 12.50
N LEU A 67 -11.92 -3.86 13.56
CA LEU A 67 -12.97 -3.29 14.42
C LEU A 67 -13.74 -2.13 13.75
N ARG A 68 -13.17 -1.50 12.72
CA ARG A 68 -13.76 -0.39 11.93
C ARG A 68 -14.22 -0.79 10.53
N PRO A 69 -14.37 -2.10 10.26
CA PRO A 69 -14.33 -2.69 8.90
C PRO A 69 -13.61 -1.86 7.82
N PHE A 70 -12.37 -1.44 8.11
CA PHE A 70 -11.66 -0.46 7.28
C PHE A 70 -10.29 -0.98 6.85
N PHE A 71 -9.80 -0.52 5.70
CA PHE A 71 -8.42 -0.75 5.27
C PHE A 71 -7.92 0.42 4.42
N VAL A 72 -6.59 0.54 4.36
CA VAL A 72 -5.87 1.41 3.42
C VAL A 72 -4.89 0.54 2.67
N MET A 73 -4.79 0.73 1.36
CA MET A 73 -3.92 -0.06 0.49
C MET A 73 -3.23 0.82 -0.53
N ASP A 74 -1.96 0.52 -0.81
CA ASP A 74 -1.21 1.07 -1.92
C ASP A 74 -0.95 -0.03 -2.95
N VAL A 75 -1.25 0.27 -4.22
CA VAL A 75 -0.90 -0.58 -5.36
C VAL A 75 0.03 0.22 -6.26
N TYR A 76 1.33 -0.03 -6.12
CA TYR A 76 2.34 0.53 -7.00
C TYR A 76 2.88 -0.56 -7.93
N SER A 77 2.66 -0.38 -9.22
CA SER A 77 3.07 -1.31 -10.27
C SER A 77 4.05 -0.65 -11.23
N CYS A 78 5.01 -1.43 -11.73
CA CYS A 78 5.87 -1.02 -12.84
C CYS A 78 5.28 -1.35 -14.22
N ARG A 79 4.06 -1.87 -14.24
CA ARG A 79 3.26 -2.16 -15.44
C ARG A 79 1.92 -1.45 -15.33
N ASP A 80 1.38 -1.04 -16.47
CA ASP A 80 0.01 -0.54 -16.52
C ASP A 80 -0.95 -1.63 -16.05
N PHE A 81 -1.97 -1.23 -15.31
CA PHE A 81 -3.03 -2.10 -14.85
C PHE A 81 -4.37 -1.36 -14.89
N ASP A 82 -5.45 -2.12 -15.02
CA ASP A 82 -6.80 -1.57 -14.97
C ASP A 82 -7.24 -1.41 -13.51
N ALA A 83 -7.38 -0.16 -13.05
CA ALA A 83 -7.83 0.15 -11.70
C ALA A 83 -9.21 -0.47 -11.39
N GLN A 84 -10.12 -0.53 -12.37
CA GLN A 84 -11.45 -1.14 -12.16
C GLN A 84 -11.36 -2.65 -11.93
N ALA A 85 -10.41 -3.33 -12.58
CA ALA A 85 -10.17 -4.75 -12.35
C ALA A 85 -9.66 -5.00 -10.92
N ILE A 86 -8.86 -4.07 -10.36
CA ILE A 86 -8.39 -4.15 -8.97
C ILE A 86 -9.53 -3.87 -7.99
N GLU A 87 -10.35 -2.86 -8.25
CA GLU A 87 -11.54 -2.57 -7.42
C GLU A 87 -12.48 -3.79 -7.38
N GLN A 88 -12.80 -4.37 -8.54
CA GLN A 88 -13.62 -5.57 -8.64
C GLN A 88 -13.00 -6.75 -7.90
N PHE A 89 -11.69 -6.97 -8.06
CA PHE A 89 -10.97 -7.99 -7.31
C PHE A 89 -11.11 -7.79 -5.80
N LEU A 90 -10.93 -6.57 -5.28
CA LEU A 90 -11.07 -6.29 -3.85
C LEU A 90 -12.50 -6.49 -3.36
N THR A 91 -13.51 -6.11 -4.15
CA THR A 91 -14.91 -6.40 -3.87
C THR A 91 -15.15 -7.90 -3.75
N ASP A 92 -14.67 -8.70 -4.69
CA ASP A 92 -14.90 -10.15 -4.70
C ASP A 92 -14.11 -10.87 -3.60
N ARG A 93 -12.90 -10.40 -3.30
CA ARG A 93 -11.95 -11.12 -2.44
C ARG A 93 -12.13 -10.82 -0.96
N ILE A 94 -12.40 -9.57 -0.61
CA ILE A 94 -12.54 -9.12 0.78
C ILE A 94 -13.86 -8.38 1.07
N GLY A 95 -14.77 -8.31 0.10
CA GLY A 95 -16.08 -7.68 0.29
C GLY A 95 -16.03 -6.16 0.34
N ALA A 96 -15.02 -5.53 -0.27
CA ALA A 96 -14.92 -4.08 -0.30
C ALA A 96 -16.06 -3.48 -1.15
N TYR A 97 -16.84 -2.56 -0.58
CA TYR A 97 -18.03 -1.99 -1.23
C TYR A 97 -18.03 -0.46 -1.29
N ASP A 98 -17.14 0.20 -0.55
CA ASP A 98 -16.97 1.65 -0.53
C ASP A 98 -15.46 1.95 -0.68
N LEU A 99 -15.03 2.15 -1.92
CA LEU A 99 -13.64 2.37 -2.28
C LEU A 99 -13.42 3.82 -2.68
N GLN A 100 -12.44 4.46 -2.04
CA GLN A 100 -11.94 5.77 -2.45
C GLN A 100 -10.55 5.59 -3.04
N VAL A 101 -10.42 5.86 -4.34
CA VAL A 101 -9.18 5.62 -5.10
C VAL A 101 -8.57 6.96 -5.53
N THR A 102 -7.27 7.11 -5.33
CA THR A 102 -6.49 8.25 -5.85
C THR A 102 -5.45 7.72 -6.82
N ASP A 103 -5.58 8.10 -8.10
CA ASP A 103 -4.58 7.81 -9.11
C ASP A 103 -3.43 8.83 -9.06
N VAL A 104 -2.21 8.33 -8.84
CA VAL A 104 -0.97 9.13 -8.77
C VAL A 104 -0.02 8.88 -9.94
N SER A 105 -0.48 8.21 -11.00
CA SER A 105 0.34 7.75 -12.15
C SER A 105 1.11 8.88 -12.82
N ALA A 106 0.59 10.11 -12.82
CA ALA A 106 1.29 11.29 -13.33
C ALA A 106 2.66 11.55 -12.65
N SER A 107 2.86 11.02 -11.43
CA SER A 107 4.14 11.12 -10.72
C SER A 107 5.26 10.30 -11.38
N LEU A 108 4.91 9.33 -12.23
CA LEU A 108 5.87 8.50 -12.96
C LEU A 108 6.38 9.20 -14.24
N ASP A 109 5.68 10.22 -14.74
CA ASP A 109 5.98 10.90 -16.01
C ASP A 109 7.09 11.97 -15.93
N TYR A 110 8.06 11.80 -15.02
CA TYR A 110 9.10 12.80 -14.83
C TYR A 110 9.97 12.94 -16.09
N LYS A 111 9.91 14.12 -16.73
CA LYS A 111 10.71 14.45 -17.93
C LYS A 111 12.15 14.73 -17.54
N PHE A 112 12.98 13.68 -17.46
CA PHE A 112 14.41 13.77 -17.13
C PHE A 112 15.19 14.75 -18.02
N ALA A 113 14.77 14.95 -19.27
CA ALA A 113 15.34 15.94 -20.19
C ALA A 113 15.28 17.39 -19.65
N ASN A 114 14.30 17.68 -18.77
CA ASN A 114 14.09 19.00 -18.19
C ASN A 114 14.54 19.08 -16.73
N LYS A 115 15.36 18.13 -16.26
CA LYS A 115 15.81 18.08 -14.88
C LYS A 115 16.63 19.34 -14.54
N PRO A 116 16.26 20.10 -13.50
CA PRO A 116 17.05 21.26 -13.09
C PRO A 116 18.44 20.82 -12.62
N ALA A 117 19.44 21.67 -12.83
CA ALA A 117 20.78 21.44 -12.30
C ALA A 117 20.72 21.35 -10.77
N ARG A 118 21.48 20.40 -10.20
CA ARG A 118 21.63 20.31 -8.75
C ARG A 118 22.24 21.64 -8.26
N PRO A 119 21.65 22.32 -7.26
CA PRO A 119 22.25 23.51 -6.67
C PRO A 119 23.67 23.18 -6.20
N VAL A 120 24.64 24.01 -6.58
CA VAL A 120 25.99 23.90 -6.03
C VAL A 120 25.92 24.42 -4.60
N ALA A 121 26.30 23.60 -3.62
CA ALA A 121 26.41 24.07 -2.25
C ALA A 121 27.48 25.16 -2.21
N GLU A 122 27.12 26.37 -1.81
CA GLU A 122 28.11 27.40 -1.49
C GLU A 122 28.95 26.84 -0.35
N THR A 123 30.23 26.60 -0.60
CA THR A 123 31.20 26.39 0.47
C THR A 123 31.14 27.61 1.36
N VAL A 124 30.50 27.46 2.53
CA VAL A 124 30.60 28.44 3.62
C VAL A 124 32.07 28.53 3.96
N GLY A 125 32.73 29.56 3.44
CA GLY A 125 34.12 29.86 3.73
C GLY A 125 34.26 30.05 5.22
N GLN A 126 35.05 29.17 5.84
CA GLN A 126 35.60 29.42 7.17
C GLN A 126 36.52 30.64 7.05
N ALA A 127 36.21 31.68 7.83
CA ALA A 127 37.13 32.71 8.27
C ALA A 127 36.86 32.96 9.75
#